data_AF-A0A7J2YU56-F1
#
_entry.id   AF-A0A7J2YU56-F1
#
_cell.length_a   1.000
_cell.length_b   1.000
_cell.length_c   1.000
_cell.angle_alpha   90.00
_cell.angle_beta   90.00
_cell.angle_gamma   90.00
#
_symmetry.space_group_name_H-M   'P 1'
#
loop_
_entity.id
_entity.type
_entity.pdbx_description
1 polymer ?
#
loop_
_entity_poly.entity_id
_entity_poly.type
_entity_poly.pdbx_seq_one_letter_code
_entity_poly.pdbx_strand_id
1 'polypeptide(L)'
;MDLPRRPLTIAEYNVLKRSICLSKQKIKDVFKRRNTFGDVVTITDEIRVYEGKKLRFATKGHIVNQGLTHLINLLSPTALAYSSGLHGTSYQWTSKTTYMRLGTGGNVTQGTTTGLTTPVGAAPDSQAGVTSSPGGGTYRIAWTATWNAGSLTAITVSEIGLFLDLVTNLQGFGWTYGGGGTALFSRLSAADGDFTAFVVNTSVPLTIEWRLTFTFA
;
A
#
# COMPACT_ATOMS: atom_id res chain seq x y z
N MET A 1 8.65 39.05 18.10
CA MET A 1 8.98 39.35 16.69
C MET A 1 9.02 40.85 16.60
N ASP A 2 10.21 41.43 16.54
CA ASP A 2 10.36 42.88 16.42
C ASP A 2 9.99 43.30 14.99
N LEU A 3 8.91 44.07 14.88
CA LEU A 3 8.47 44.60 13.60
C LEU A 3 9.27 45.88 13.29
N PRO A 4 9.77 46.05 12.05
CA PRO A 4 10.43 47.27 11.64
C PRO A 4 9.53 48.49 11.85
N ARG A 5 10.08 49.59 12.38
CA ARG A 5 9.38 50.88 12.50
C ARG A 5 9.35 51.67 11.17
N ARG A 6 9.37 50.97 10.05
CA ARG A 6 9.31 51.51 8.68
C ARG A 6 8.24 50.74 7.88
N PRO A 7 7.73 51.30 6.76
CA PRO A 7 6.92 50.54 5.84
C PRO A 7 7.64 49.24 5.44
N LEU A 8 6.90 48.14 5.47
CA LEU A 8 7.39 46.83 5.04
C LEU A 8 7.54 46.82 3.52
N THR A 9 8.60 46.20 3.05
CA THR A 9 8.68 45.79 1.64
C THR A 9 7.63 44.72 1.35
N ILE A 10 7.31 44.49 0.07
CA ILE A 10 6.35 43.45 -0.34
C ILE A 10 6.78 42.06 0.13
N ALA A 11 8.08 41.76 0.09
CA ALA A 11 8.62 40.49 0.56
C ALA A 11 8.44 40.31 2.08
N GLU A 12 8.77 41.33 2.87
CA GLU A 12 8.58 41.32 4.34
C GLU A 12 7.09 41.21 4.71
N TYR A 13 6.23 41.92 3.99
CA TYR A 13 4.78 41.83 4.16
C TYR A 13 4.26 40.42 3.87
N ASN A 14 4.72 39.77 2.80
CA ASN A 14 4.34 38.40 2.46
C ASN A 14 4.80 37.38 3.52
N VAL A 15 6.01 37.53 4.03
CA VAL A 15 6.55 36.68 5.12
C VAL A 15 5.72 36.86 6.40
N LEU A 16 5.42 38.10 6.77
CA LEU A 16 4.59 38.40 7.94
C LEU A 16 3.17 37.84 7.78
N LYS A 17 2.54 38.05 6.62
CA LYS A 17 1.21 37.52 6.30
C LYS A 17 1.18 35.99 6.39
N ARG A 18 2.19 35.31 5.84
CA ARG A 18 2.35 33.85 5.97
C ARG A 18 2.45 33.42 7.43
N SER A 19 3.31 34.09 8.22
CA SER A 19 3.50 33.77 9.63
C SER A 19 2.21 33.92 10.45
N ILE A 20 1.45 34.99 10.22
CA ILE A 20 0.16 35.23 10.87
C ILE A 20 -0.85 34.13 10.48
N CYS A 21 -0.93 33.77 9.20
CA CYS A 21 -1.81 32.71 8.72
C CYS A 21 -1.49 31.36 9.37
N LEU A 22 -0.22 30.95 9.40
CA LEU A 22 0.21 29.70 10.02
C LEU A 22 -0.02 29.70 11.54
N SER A 23 0.18 30.84 12.21
CA SER A 23 -0.10 30.98 13.64
C SER A 23 -1.60 30.84 13.94
N LYS A 24 -2.46 31.45 13.13
CA LYS A 24 -3.92 31.29 13.23
C LYS A 24 -4.35 29.85 12.99
N GLN A 25 -3.75 29.17 12.01
CA GLN A 25 -4.00 27.74 11.76
C GLN A 25 -3.59 26.90 12.97
N LYS A 26 -2.36 27.07 13.48
CA LYS A 26 -1.88 26.35 14.66
C LYS A 26 -2.78 26.53 15.88
N ILE A 27 -3.26 27.75 16.13
CA ILE A 27 -4.23 28.02 17.21
C ILE A 27 -5.53 27.24 16.97
N LYS A 28 -6.06 27.25 15.74
CA LYS A 28 -7.26 26.47 15.39
C LYS A 28 -7.03 24.96 15.53
N ASP A 29 -5.84 24.46 15.20
CA ASP A 29 -5.47 23.04 15.34
C ASP A 29 -5.46 22.64 16.83
N VAL A 30 -4.82 23.45 17.68
CA VAL A 30 -4.80 23.24 19.15
C VAL A 30 -6.21 23.21 19.73
N PHE A 31 -7.08 24.11 19.28
CA PHE A 31 -8.47 24.16 19.74
C PHE A 31 -9.41 23.19 18.99
N LYS A 32 -8.90 22.36 18.07
CA LYS A 32 -9.70 21.45 17.20
C LYS A 32 -10.85 22.16 16.46
N ARG A 33 -10.63 23.42 16.08
CA ARG A 33 -11.60 24.28 15.37
C ARG A 33 -11.31 24.39 13.87
N ARG A 34 -10.21 23.82 13.40
CA ARG A 34 -9.93 23.72 11.96
C ARG A 34 -10.70 22.51 11.42
N ASN A 35 -11.38 22.69 10.29
CA ASN A 35 -11.80 21.54 9.49
C ASN A 35 -10.54 20.91 8.91
N THR A 36 -10.14 19.75 9.43
CA THR A 36 -8.95 19.04 8.99
C THR A 36 -9.22 18.09 7.83
N PHE A 37 -10.49 17.93 7.41
CA PHE A 37 -10.83 16.98 6.37
C PHE A 37 -10.01 17.24 5.10
N GLY A 38 -9.15 16.28 4.76
CA GLY A 38 -8.26 16.37 3.60
C GLY A 38 -6.86 16.89 3.90
N ASP A 39 -6.56 17.24 5.15
CA ASP A 39 -5.21 17.61 5.60
C ASP A 39 -4.33 16.37 5.77
N VAL A 40 -4.91 15.21 6.11
CA VAL A 40 -4.19 13.95 6.32
C VAL A 40 -4.75 12.86 5.42
N VAL A 41 -3.86 12.21 4.67
CA VAL A 41 -4.16 10.94 3.99
C VAL A 41 -3.59 9.82 4.83
N THR A 42 -4.46 8.96 5.35
CA THR A 42 -4.07 7.72 6.00
C THR A 42 -4.16 6.58 5.00
N ILE A 43 -3.07 5.81 4.87
CA ILE A 43 -3.01 4.62 4.02
C ILE A 43 -2.87 3.42 4.95
N THR A 44 -3.78 2.46 4.86
CA THR A 44 -3.75 1.23 5.65
C THR A 44 -4.01 0.04 4.76
N ASP A 45 -3.41 -1.09 5.09
CA ASP A 45 -3.78 -2.37 4.51
C ASP A 45 -4.37 -3.33 5.56
N GLU A 46 -5.42 -4.04 5.15
CA GLU A 46 -6.10 -5.07 5.94
C GLU A 46 -6.11 -6.36 5.12
N ILE A 47 -5.69 -7.46 5.74
CA ILE A 47 -5.64 -8.77 5.11
C ILE A 47 -6.56 -9.71 5.84
N ARG A 48 -7.30 -10.52 5.09
CA ARG A 48 -8.14 -11.60 5.60
C ARG A 48 -7.80 -12.89 4.90
N VAL A 49 -7.59 -13.94 5.68
CA VAL A 49 -7.25 -15.28 5.17
C VAL A 49 -8.35 -16.25 5.54
N TYR A 50 -8.83 -16.99 4.57
CA TYR A 50 -9.95 -17.92 4.68
C TYR A 50 -9.55 -19.34 4.25
N GLU A 51 -10.03 -20.34 4.98
CA GLU A 51 -10.02 -21.74 4.55
C GLU A 51 -11.45 -22.23 4.32
N GLY A 52 -11.77 -22.51 3.06
CA GLY A 52 -13.13 -22.64 2.60
C GLY A 52 -13.93 -21.37 2.91
N LYS A 53 -14.97 -21.51 3.74
CA LYS A 53 -15.81 -20.38 4.18
C LYS A 53 -15.40 -19.81 5.54
N LYS A 54 -14.43 -20.41 6.22
CA LYS A 54 -14.04 -20.03 7.59
C LYS A 54 -12.94 -18.99 7.53
N LEU A 55 -13.15 -17.84 8.18
CA LEU A 55 -12.07 -16.89 8.43
C LEU A 55 -11.04 -17.55 9.35
N ARG A 56 -9.81 -17.69 8.86
CA ARG A 56 -8.69 -18.23 9.62
C ARG A 56 -8.07 -17.15 10.50
N PHE A 57 -7.77 -15.99 9.92
CA PHE A 57 -7.34 -14.79 10.65
C PHE A 57 -7.54 -13.53 9.80
N ALA A 58 -7.48 -12.38 10.48
CA ALA A 58 -7.40 -11.06 9.87
C ALA A 58 -6.33 -10.24 10.56
N THR A 59 -5.59 -9.44 9.80
CA THR A 59 -4.47 -8.64 10.32
C THR A 59 -4.23 -7.39 9.45
N LYS A 60 -3.30 -6.54 9.86
CA LYS A 60 -2.80 -5.42 9.05
C LYS A 60 -1.48 -5.81 8.41
N GLY A 61 -1.20 -5.26 7.23
CA GLY A 61 0.03 -5.56 6.50
C GLY A 61 1.12 -4.51 6.71
N HIS A 62 2.26 -4.80 6.08
CA HIS A 62 3.42 -3.92 6.05
C HIS A 62 3.72 -3.54 4.61
N ILE A 63 3.28 -2.34 4.21
CA ILE A 63 3.64 -1.76 2.92
C ILE A 63 5.15 -1.52 2.92
N VAL A 64 5.86 -2.17 1.99
CA VAL A 64 7.32 -2.02 1.86
C VAL A 64 7.67 -0.76 1.06
N ASN A 65 8.93 -0.32 1.11
CA ASN A 65 9.38 0.94 0.50
C ASN A 65 9.05 1.01 -0.99
N GLN A 66 9.12 -0.11 -1.72
CA GLN A 66 8.78 -0.14 -3.14
C GLN A 66 7.31 0.25 -3.39
N GLY A 67 6.39 -0.26 -2.56
CA GLY A 67 4.97 0.08 -2.64
C GLY A 67 4.72 1.56 -2.37
N LEU A 68 5.34 2.11 -1.30
CA LEU A 68 5.22 3.53 -0.97
C LEU A 68 5.84 4.44 -2.05
N THR A 69 7.03 4.09 -2.53
CA THR A 69 7.74 4.85 -3.58
C THR A 69 6.91 4.88 -4.86
N HIS A 70 6.28 3.77 -5.23
CA HIS A 70 5.38 3.72 -6.38
C HIS A 70 4.15 4.61 -6.18
N LEU A 71 3.50 4.58 -5.01
CA LEU A 71 2.35 5.45 -4.72
C LEU A 71 2.69 6.94 -4.82
N ILE A 72 3.86 7.36 -4.29
CA ILE A 72 4.29 8.76 -4.39
C ILE A 72 4.58 9.14 -5.85
N ASN A 73 5.25 8.25 -6.59
CA ASN A 73 5.58 8.50 -7.99
C ASN A 73 4.33 8.59 -8.88
N LEU A 74 3.26 7.86 -8.58
CA LEU A 74 1.97 7.98 -9.27
C LEU A 74 1.36 9.39 -9.15
N LEU A 75 1.64 10.10 -8.05
CA LEU A 75 1.13 11.45 -7.78
C LEU A 75 2.05 12.57 -8.32
N SER A 76 3.21 12.22 -8.89
CA SER A 76 4.20 13.20 -9.37
C SER A 76 3.81 13.77 -10.75
N PRO A 77 3.92 15.10 -10.98
CA PRO A 77 3.38 15.79 -12.16
C PRO A 77 4.16 15.64 -13.48
N THR A 78 5.06 14.68 -13.61
CA THR A 78 5.87 14.49 -14.82
C THR A 78 5.14 13.60 -15.82
N ALA A 79 4.82 14.18 -16.99
CA ALA A 79 4.00 13.60 -18.05
C ALA A 79 4.34 12.13 -18.33
N LEU A 80 3.30 11.30 -18.28
CA LEU A 80 3.32 9.91 -18.73
C LEU A 80 3.66 9.93 -20.23
N ALA A 81 4.92 9.67 -20.58
CA ALA A 81 5.27 9.37 -21.96
C ALA A 81 4.54 8.07 -22.34
N TYR A 82 3.47 8.23 -23.11
CA TYR A 82 2.37 7.30 -23.31
C TYR A 82 2.73 6.02 -24.10
N SER A 83 4.01 5.78 -24.41
CA SER A 83 4.41 4.87 -25.48
C SER A 83 4.45 3.38 -25.12
N SER A 84 4.30 2.99 -23.85
CA SER A 84 4.50 1.59 -23.43
C SER A 84 3.57 1.07 -22.34
N GLY A 85 2.41 1.71 -22.14
CA GLY A 85 1.36 1.23 -21.24
C GLY A 85 1.46 1.76 -19.82
N LEU A 86 0.30 1.93 -19.18
CA LEU A 86 0.19 2.40 -17.81
C LEU A 86 0.56 1.27 -16.84
N HIS A 87 1.74 1.34 -16.22
CA HIS A 87 2.05 0.51 -15.05
C HIS A 87 1.30 1.07 -13.83
N GLY A 88 0.07 0.60 -13.66
CA GLY A 88 -0.71 0.80 -12.45
C GLY A 88 -0.60 -0.42 -11.56
N THR A 89 -0.64 -0.22 -10.24
CA THR A 89 -0.59 -1.29 -9.22
C THR A 89 -1.51 -2.49 -9.53
N SER A 90 -2.64 -2.26 -10.22
CA SER A 90 -3.61 -3.31 -10.59
C SER A 90 -3.71 -3.61 -12.09
N TYR A 91 -2.82 -3.08 -12.93
CA TYR A 91 -2.91 -3.10 -14.40
C TYR A 91 -3.11 -4.50 -15.00
N GLN A 92 -2.62 -5.54 -14.33
CA GLN A 92 -2.73 -6.93 -14.77
C GLN A 92 -3.18 -7.88 -13.66
N TRP A 93 -3.91 -7.36 -12.66
CA TRP A 93 -4.29 -8.14 -11.49
C TRP A 93 -5.23 -9.32 -11.80
N THR A 94 -5.84 -9.38 -12.97
CA THR A 94 -6.61 -10.57 -13.41
C THR A 94 -5.74 -11.67 -14.01
N SER A 95 -4.45 -11.40 -14.26
CA SER A 95 -3.49 -12.35 -14.85
C SER A 95 -2.46 -12.81 -13.82
N LYS A 96 -2.02 -14.08 -13.91
CA LYS A 96 -1.07 -14.70 -12.96
C LYS A 96 0.35 -14.12 -12.99
N THR A 97 0.58 -12.95 -13.60
CA THR A 97 1.87 -12.24 -13.59
C THR A 97 2.02 -11.33 -12.37
N THR A 98 0.91 -10.82 -11.82
CA THR A 98 0.85 -10.00 -10.60
C THR A 98 -0.17 -10.61 -9.65
N TYR A 99 0.30 -11.20 -8.54
CA TYR A 99 -0.55 -12.05 -7.71
C TYR A 99 -0.03 -12.15 -6.28
N MET A 100 -0.90 -12.58 -5.36
CA MET A 100 -0.49 -12.87 -3.99
C MET A 100 0.35 -14.14 -3.93
N ARG A 101 1.45 -14.11 -3.21
CA ARG A 101 2.35 -15.27 -3.04
C ARG A 101 2.34 -15.72 -1.59
N LEU A 102 2.46 -17.03 -1.40
CA LEU A 102 2.72 -17.64 -0.10
C LEU A 102 4.23 -17.85 0.05
N GLY A 103 4.73 -17.91 1.29
CA GLY A 103 6.13 -18.20 1.56
C GLY A 103 6.38 -18.92 2.89
N THR A 104 7.59 -19.45 3.03
CA THR A 104 8.08 -20.16 4.22
C THR A 104 9.43 -19.58 4.71
N GLY A 105 9.72 -19.75 6.01
CA GLY A 105 11.00 -19.33 6.63
C GLY A 105 11.09 -17.85 7.02
N GLY A 106 9.95 -17.17 7.18
CA GLY A 106 9.84 -15.72 7.29
C GLY A 106 10.74 -15.02 8.32
N ASN A 107 11.30 -13.88 7.91
CA ASN A 107 11.99 -12.90 8.78
C ASN A 107 11.11 -11.67 9.08
N VAL A 108 11.50 -10.86 10.06
CA VAL A 108 10.88 -9.55 10.35
C VAL A 108 10.89 -8.69 9.08
N THR A 109 9.75 -8.08 8.74
CA THR A 109 9.61 -7.19 7.59
C THR A 109 10.34 -5.89 7.84
N GLN A 110 11.16 -5.49 6.87
CA GLN A 110 11.85 -4.21 6.84
C GLN A 110 11.31 -3.38 5.68
N GLY A 111 11.44 -2.06 5.75
CA GLY A 111 11.06 -1.19 4.62
C GLY A 111 11.78 -1.58 3.32
N THR A 112 13.00 -2.11 3.41
CA THR A 112 13.81 -2.57 2.27
C THR A 112 13.48 -3.98 1.78
N THR A 113 12.51 -4.67 2.38
CA THR A 113 12.13 -6.02 1.95
C THR A 113 11.56 -6.00 0.53
N THR A 114 12.14 -6.81 -0.37
CA THR A 114 11.77 -6.87 -1.79
C THR A 114 11.07 -8.16 -2.20
N GLY A 115 11.00 -9.16 -1.32
CA GLY A 115 10.42 -10.46 -1.59
C GLY A 115 10.08 -11.26 -0.33
N LEU A 116 9.57 -12.48 -0.54
CA LEU A 116 9.40 -13.47 0.54
C LEU A 116 10.70 -14.25 0.72
N THR A 117 10.93 -14.80 1.91
CA THR A 117 12.17 -15.55 2.21
C THR A 117 12.28 -16.79 1.32
N THR A 118 11.24 -17.63 1.34
CA THR A 118 11.14 -18.79 0.44
C THR A 118 9.76 -18.78 -0.22
N PRO A 119 9.62 -18.20 -1.42
CA PRO A 119 8.34 -18.17 -2.12
C PRO A 119 7.86 -19.57 -2.52
N VAL A 120 6.56 -19.80 -2.37
CA VAL A 120 5.87 -20.98 -2.89
C VAL A 120 5.58 -20.76 -4.38
N GLY A 121 6.03 -21.67 -5.24
CA GLY A 121 5.91 -21.53 -6.70
C GLY A 121 4.49 -21.67 -7.26
N ALA A 122 3.55 -22.19 -6.47
CA ALA A 122 2.16 -22.36 -6.89
C ALA A 122 1.41 -21.02 -6.89
N ALA A 123 1.13 -20.50 -8.08
CA ALA A 123 0.26 -19.33 -8.26
C ALA A 123 -1.20 -19.65 -7.91
N PRO A 124 -2.02 -18.65 -7.51
CA PRO A 124 -3.44 -18.86 -7.28
C PRO A 124 -4.14 -19.31 -8.55
N ASP A 125 -5.25 -20.02 -8.37
CA ASP A 125 -6.09 -20.50 -9.47
C ASP A 125 -6.95 -19.38 -10.03
N SER A 126 -7.39 -18.46 -9.17
CA SER A 126 -8.16 -17.28 -9.56
C SER A 126 -7.77 -16.07 -8.74
N GLN A 127 -7.97 -14.90 -9.34
CA GLN A 127 -7.66 -13.61 -8.74
C GLN A 127 -8.59 -12.53 -9.29
N ALA A 128 -8.96 -11.59 -8.43
CA ALA A 128 -9.88 -10.51 -8.76
C ALA A 128 -9.51 -9.24 -7.99
N GLY A 129 -9.79 -8.09 -8.59
CA GLY A 129 -9.55 -6.78 -8.00
C GLY A 129 -10.81 -5.93 -8.10
N VAL A 130 -11.17 -5.23 -7.02
CA VAL A 130 -12.34 -4.35 -6.98
C VAL A 130 -12.01 -3.06 -6.25
N THR A 131 -12.51 -1.94 -6.77
CA THR A 131 -12.44 -0.65 -6.10
C THR A 131 -13.81 -0.28 -5.52
N SER A 132 -13.81 0.39 -4.37
CA SER A 132 -15.03 0.88 -3.73
C SER A 132 -14.79 2.21 -3.03
N SER A 133 -15.87 2.96 -2.79
CA SER A 133 -15.89 4.15 -1.94
C SER A 133 -16.88 3.90 -0.80
N PRO A 134 -16.42 3.38 0.36
CA PRO A 134 -17.29 3.13 1.51
C PRO A 134 -17.97 4.39 2.09
N GLY A 135 -17.61 5.58 1.62
CA GLY A 135 -18.14 6.87 2.07
C GLY A 135 -17.16 7.64 2.96
N GLY A 136 -17.50 8.90 3.27
CA GLY A 136 -16.74 9.72 4.23
C GLY A 136 -15.27 9.97 3.86
N GLY A 137 -14.96 10.19 2.58
CA GLY A 137 -13.58 10.40 2.13
C GLY A 137 -12.72 9.15 2.17
N THR A 138 -13.32 7.96 2.28
CA THR A 138 -12.60 6.68 2.26
C THR A 138 -12.75 6.02 0.90
N TYR A 139 -11.62 5.59 0.33
CA TYR A 139 -11.54 4.85 -0.92
C TYR A 139 -10.75 3.56 -0.66
N ARG A 140 -11.19 2.47 -1.29
CA ARG A 140 -10.61 1.15 -1.07
C ARG A 140 -10.34 0.42 -2.37
N ILE A 141 -9.21 -0.26 -2.40
CA ILE A 141 -8.91 -1.30 -3.38
C ILE A 141 -8.88 -2.62 -2.62
N ALA A 142 -9.57 -3.64 -3.12
CA ALA A 142 -9.51 -5.00 -2.60
C ALA A 142 -9.03 -5.94 -3.70
N TRP A 143 -8.02 -6.72 -3.36
CA TRP A 143 -7.47 -7.78 -4.18
C TRP A 143 -7.80 -9.10 -3.52
N THR A 144 -8.21 -10.08 -4.31
CA THR A 144 -8.50 -11.43 -3.84
C THR A 144 -7.72 -12.43 -4.66
N ALA A 145 -7.14 -13.43 -4.02
CA ALA A 145 -6.49 -14.57 -4.64
C ALA A 145 -7.01 -15.86 -3.99
N THR A 146 -7.34 -16.86 -4.81
CA THR A 146 -7.84 -18.16 -4.34
C THR A 146 -7.03 -19.29 -4.95
N TRP A 147 -6.53 -20.17 -4.08
CA TRP A 147 -6.06 -21.51 -4.44
C TRP A 147 -7.19 -22.48 -4.14
N ASN A 148 -7.63 -23.23 -5.13
CA ASN A 148 -8.67 -24.24 -5.00
C ASN A 148 -8.18 -25.40 -4.13
N ALA A 149 -9.11 -26.22 -3.64
CA ALA A 149 -8.77 -27.44 -2.94
C ALA A 149 -7.89 -28.33 -3.84
N GLY A 150 -6.81 -28.86 -3.27
CA GLY A 150 -5.83 -29.69 -3.96
C GLY A 150 -4.77 -28.96 -4.81
N SER A 151 -4.92 -27.66 -5.09
CA SER A 151 -3.95 -26.91 -5.90
C SER A 151 -2.64 -26.60 -5.16
N LEU A 152 -2.70 -26.54 -3.83
CA LEU A 152 -1.54 -26.40 -2.96
C LEU A 152 -1.21 -27.75 -2.32
N THR A 153 0.08 -28.05 -2.20
CA THR A 153 0.55 -29.09 -1.29
C THR A 153 0.44 -28.61 0.16
N ALA A 154 0.45 -29.56 1.10
CA ALA A 154 0.48 -29.22 2.52
C ALA A 154 1.80 -28.54 2.86
N ILE A 155 1.77 -27.22 2.99
CA ILE A 155 2.92 -26.37 3.31
C ILE A 155 2.64 -25.58 4.59
N THR A 156 3.69 -25.28 5.35
CA THR A 156 3.59 -24.34 6.48
C THR A 156 3.81 -22.92 5.97
N VAL A 157 2.73 -22.17 5.79
CA VAL A 157 2.78 -20.75 5.41
C VAL A 157 3.22 -19.94 6.62
N SER A 158 4.34 -19.23 6.48
CA SER A 158 4.83 -18.27 7.46
C SER A 158 4.95 -16.85 6.89
N GLU A 159 4.70 -16.67 5.59
CA GLU A 159 4.69 -15.37 4.94
C GLU A 159 3.61 -15.30 3.85
N ILE A 160 3.08 -14.11 3.63
CA ILE A 160 2.17 -13.82 2.52
C ILE A 160 2.59 -12.47 1.92
N GLY A 161 2.73 -12.40 0.60
CA GLY A 161 3.12 -11.17 -0.09
C GLY A 161 2.11 -10.76 -1.14
N LEU A 162 1.78 -9.48 -1.19
CA LEU A 162 1.06 -8.87 -2.30
C LEU A 162 2.06 -8.37 -3.33
N PHE A 163 2.07 -8.96 -4.52
CA PHE A 163 2.93 -8.52 -5.63
C PHE A 163 2.09 -7.85 -6.71
N LEU A 164 2.45 -6.61 -7.05
CA LEU A 164 1.74 -5.74 -7.97
C LEU A 164 2.66 -5.36 -9.14
N ASP A 165 2.08 -4.89 -10.25
CA ASP A 165 2.87 -4.27 -11.31
C ASP A 165 3.30 -2.88 -10.85
N LEU A 166 4.57 -2.75 -10.49
CA LEU A 166 5.14 -1.53 -9.94
C LEU A 166 6.24 -1.03 -10.86
N VAL A 167 6.50 0.27 -10.81
CA VAL A 167 7.73 0.81 -11.40
C VAL A 167 8.90 0.40 -10.51
N THR A 168 9.81 -0.43 -11.01
CA THR A 168 10.87 -1.10 -10.21
C THR A 168 12.21 -0.39 -10.24
N ASN A 169 12.46 0.46 -11.24
CA ASN A 169 13.74 1.15 -11.42
C ASN A 169 13.87 2.47 -10.62
N LEU A 170 12.83 2.85 -9.89
CA LEU A 170 12.79 4.09 -9.12
C LEU A 170 13.24 3.84 -7.67
N GLN A 171 14.56 3.82 -7.44
CA GLN A 171 15.11 4.04 -6.10
C GLN A 171 15.35 5.55 -5.80
N GLY A 172 14.89 6.45 -6.67
CA GLY A 172 15.01 7.91 -6.52
C GLY A 172 13.72 8.65 -6.90
N PHE A 173 13.59 9.88 -6.42
CA PHE A 173 12.49 10.78 -6.79
C PHE A 173 12.80 11.49 -8.13
N GLY A 174 11.84 11.51 -9.05
CA GLY A 174 11.97 12.13 -10.38
C GLY A 174 11.90 11.10 -11.51
N TRP A 175 10.99 11.30 -12.46
CA TRP A 175 10.72 10.34 -13.52
C TRP A 175 11.65 10.52 -14.72
N THR A 176 12.51 9.52 -14.95
CA THR A 176 12.82 9.07 -16.32
C THR A 176 12.14 7.72 -16.46
N TYR A 177 11.35 7.49 -17.51
CA TYR A 177 10.59 6.24 -17.68
C TYR A 177 11.51 5.02 -17.49
N GLY A 178 11.32 4.31 -16.38
CA GLY A 178 11.97 3.03 -16.09
C GLY A 178 10.96 1.91 -16.31
N GLY A 179 11.41 0.75 -16.80
CA GLY A 179 10.53 -0.40 -17.00
C GLY A 179 9.73 -0.74 -15.74
N GLY A 180 8.45 -1.08 -15.93
CA GLY A 180 7.63 -1.67 -14.88
C GLY A 180 7.88 -3.17 -14.74
N GLY A 181 7.49 -3.72 -13.59
CA GLY A 181 7.50 -5.15 -13.35
C GLY A 181 6.85 -5.53 -12.04
N THR A 182 6.58 -6.82 -11.91
CA THR A 182 6.00 -7.39 -10.69
C THR A 182 6.98 -7.27 -9.52
N ALA A 183 6.59 -6.52 -8.49
CA ALA A 183 7.38 -6.35 -7.27
C ALA A 183 6.51 -6.43 -6.01
N LEU A 184 7.15 -6.72 -4.87
CA LEU A 184 6.48 -6.80 -3.58
C LEU A 184 5.96 -5.40 -3.18
N PHE A 185 4.66 -5.31 -2.95
CA PHE A 185 3.99 -4.09 -2.50
C PHE A 185 3.82 -4.08 -0.98
N SER A 186 3.32 -5.19 -0.43
CA SER A 186 3.11 -5.37 1.01
C SER A 186 3.30 -6.83 1.40
N ARG A 187 3.69 -7.06 2.65
CA ARG A 187 4.03 -8.38 3.21
C ARG A 187 3.40 -8.57 4.58
N LEU A 188 3.06 -9.83 4.85
CA LEU A 188 2.82 -10.38 6.18
C LEU A 188 3.90 -11.39 6.50
N SER A 189 4.38 -11.38 7.74
CA SER A 189 5.32 -12.38 8.24
C SER A 189 4.91 -12.87 9.62
N ALA A 190 4.97 -14.18 9.84
CA ALA A 190 4.78 -14.73 11.18
C ALA A 190 5.85 -14.22 12.17
N ALA A 191 7.04 -13.86 11.67
CA ALA A 191 8.11 -13.25 12.46
C ALA A 191 7.81 -11.82 12.90
N ASP A 192 6.89 -11.12 12.22
CA ASP A 192 6.40 -9.79 12.64
C ASP A 192 5.32 -9.89 13.74
N GLY A 193 4.84 -11.10 14.03
CA GLY A 193 3.68 -11.32 14.89
C GLY A 193 2.35 -11.02 14.21
N ASP A 194 2.34 -10.80 12.89
CA ASP A 194 1.13 -10.47 12.12
C ASP A 194 0.10 -11.60 12.15
N PHE A 195 0.58 -12.85 12.18
CA PHE A 195 -0.21 -14.07 12.28
C PHE A 195 0.65 -15.24 12.78
N THR A 196 0.02 -16.29 13.33
CA THR A 196 0.71 -17.54 13.62
C THR A 196 0.83 -18.38 12.35
N ALA A 197 2.06 -18.82 12.03
CA ALA A 197 2.31 -19.69 10.90
C ALA A 197 1.38 -20.92 10.90
N PHE A 198 0.98 -21.37 9.72
CA PHE A 198 -0.02 -22.42 9.61
C PHE A 198 0.20 -23.39 8.46
N VAL A 199 -0.22 -24.63 8.66
CA VAL A 199 -0.29 -25.63 7.59
C VAL A 199 -1.56 -25.43 6.78
N VAL A 200 -1.42 -25.36 5.45
CA VAL A 200 -2.54 -25.27 4.50
C VAL A 200 -3.39 -26.54 4.58
N ASN A 201 -4.69 -26.38 4.80
CA ASN A 201 -5.65 -27.45 4.62
C ASN A 201 -5.96 -27.64 3.12
N THR A 202 -5.39 -28.69 2.52
CA THR A 202 -5.53 -28.95 1.08
C THR A 202 -6.92 -29.44 0.66
N SER A 203 -7.79 -29.81 1.61
CA SER A 203 -9.15 -30.29 1.33
C SER A 203 -10.17 -29.17 1.09
N VAL A 204 -9.80 -27.91 1.32
CA VAL A 204 -10.65 -26.74 1.09
C VAL A 204 -9.89 -25.63 0.36
N PRO A 205 -10.56 -24.71 -0.34
CA PRO A 205 -9.88 -23.57 -0.94
C PRO A 205 -9.20 -22.68 0.11
N LEU A 206 -8.02 -22.14 -0.21
CA LEU A 206 -7.40 -21.05 0.54
C LEU A 206 -7.68 -19.74 -0.22
N THR A 207 -8.36 -18.80 0.43
CA THR A 207 -8.64 -17.48 -0.15
C THR A 207 -8.00 -16.39 0.70
N ILE A 208 -7.30 -15.47 0.06
CA ILE A 208 -6.70 -14.31 0.69
C ILE A 208 -7.32 -13.08 0.05
N GLU A 209 -7.80 -12.18 0.91
CA GLU A 209 -8.27 -10.86 0.53
C GLU A 209 -7.35 -9.81 1.14
N TRP A 210 -6.80 -8.92 0.32
CA TRP A 210 -5.91 -7.84 0.70
C TRP A 210 -6.54 -6.52 0.33
N ARG A 211 -6.74 -5.64 1.30
CA ARG A 211 -7.47 -4.38 1.13
C ARG A 211 -6.57 -3.22 1.44
N LEU A 212 -6.32 -2.36 0.45
CA LEU A 212 -5.68 -1.07 0.65
C LEU A 212 -6.75 0.00 0.79
N THR A 213 -6.72 0.75 1.90
CA THR A 213 -7.69 1.81 2.20
C THR A 213 -6.97 3.14 2.34
N PHE A 214 -7.46 4.13 1.60
CA PHE A 214 -7.08 5.53 1.68
C PHE A 214 -8.22 6.29 2.35
N THR A 215 -7.91 7.05 3.40
CA THR A 215 -8.89 7.88 4.09
C THR A 215 -8.38 9.31 4.21
N PHE A 216 -9.20 10.26 3.74
CA PHE A 216 -9.05 11.68 4.05
C PHE A 216 -9.62 11.94 5.45
N ALA A 217 -8.75 12.35 6.37
CA ALA A 217 -9.10 12.77 7.73
C ALA A 217 -8.79 14.26 7.91
#